data_AF-A0A6V2M3A0-F1
#
_entry.id   AF-A0A6V2M3A0-F1
#
_cell.length_a   1.000
_cell.length_b   1.000
_cell.length_c   1.000
_cell.angle_alpha   90.00
_cell.angle_beta   90.00
_cell.angle_gamma   90.00
#
_symmetry.space_group_name_H-M   'P 1'
#
loop_
_entity.id
_entity.type
_entity.pdbx_description
1 polymer ?
#
loop_
_entity_poly.entity_id
_entity_poly.type
_entity_poly.pdbx_seq_one_letter_code
_entity_poly.pdbx_strand_id
1 'polypeptide(L)'
;MFWNEFDALDVAIRASNASAVPSDVEGVLAEAGGLAAWVEARKFGASIEGGACGSALLREVAAAAVDVGGPDLHVFSAHYPTMLCALTAVGVSVSSGESADSWLGEALLPTGSALAFEVVPPEAAGAAAASAAVRLLYWDGSEWRLIPVPCSRSEARLASCPLDAFVRHVEVSLPDGAAWCRACDNDSLARCRLAAFEAITTQECAADAAASAAVAVICLLSILLFGACLVIGWLIRSAKAPRQGRAVVSRMTFPGSGLQAA
;
A
#
# COMPACT_ATOMS: atom_id res chain seq x y z
N MET A 1 15.71 -2.20 -8.68
CA MET A 1 16.78 -2.98 -9.34
C MET A 1 17.68 -3.66 -8.32
N PHE A 2 18.18 -2.96 -7.29
CA PHE A 2 19.02 -3.55 -6.22
C PHE A 2 18.51 -4.87 -5.63
N TRP A 3 17.23 -4.95 -5.21
CA TRP A 3 16.65 -6.15 -4.59
C TRP A 3 16.86 -7.43 -5.43
N ASN A 4 16.57 -7.37 -6.73
CA ASN A 4 16.66 -8.53 -7.60
C ASN A 4 18.10 -9.05 -7.73
N GLU A 5 19.08 -8.14 -7.75
CA GLU A 5 20.50 -8.50 -7.82
C GLU A 5 20.98 -9.11 -6.49
N PHE A 6 20.55 -8.54 -5.37
CA PHE A 6 20.84 -9.07 -4.05
C PHE A 6 20.22 -10.47 -3.86
N ASP A 7 18.94 -10.64 -4.17
CA ASP A 7 18.24 -11.92 -4.05
C ASP A 7 18.87 -12.99 -4.95
N ALA A 8 19.21 -12.63 -6.20
CA ALA A 8 19.92 -13.55 -7.09
C ALA A 8 21.29 -13.98 -6.54
N LEU A 9 22.05 -13.05 -5.96
CA LEU A 9 23.33 -13.34 -5.31
C LEU A 9 23.16 -14.24 -4.08
N ASP A 10 22.21 -13.92 -3.20
CA ASP A 10 21.92 -14.69 -1.98
C ASP A 10 21.44 -16.12 -2.31
N VAL A 11 20.57 -16.27 -3.30
CA VAL A 11 20.16 -17.59 -3.82
C VAL A 11 21.35 -18.35 -4.40
N ALA A 12 22.21 -17.71 -5.21
CA ALA A 12 23.37 -18.36 -5.79
C ALA A 12 24.36 -18.85 -4.73
N ILE A 13 24.62 -18.04 -3.70
CA ILE A 13 25.48 -18.41 -2.56
C ILE A 13 24.89 -19.64 -1.86
N ARG A 14 23.60 -19.62 -1.49
CA ARG A 14 22.93 -20.74 -0.82
C ARG A 14 22.92 -22.01 -1.68
N ALA A 15 22.65 -21.89 -2.98
CA ALA A 15 22.61 -23.02 -3.90
C ALA A 15 23.99 -23.65 -4.15
N SER A 16 25.06 -22.87 -4.04
CA SER A 16 26.42 -23.36 -4.30
C SER A 16 26.94 -24.34 -3.24
N ASN A 17 26.27 -24.45 -2.08
CA ASN A 17 26.79 -25.13 -0.88
C ASN A 17 28.24 -24.69 -0.54
N ALA A 18 28.66 -23.51 -1.00
CA ALA A 18 30.00 -23.01 -0.75
C ALA A 18 30.18 -22.93 0.76
N SER A 19 31.07 -23.79 1.26
CA SER A 19 31.19 -24.08 2.69
C SER A 19 31.74 -22.89 3.49
N ALA A 20 32.18 -21.83 2.81
CA ALA A 20 32.47 -20.53 3.38
C ALA A 20 32.37 -19.47 2.29
N VAL A 21 31.59 -18.42 2.53
CA VAL A 21 31.79 -17.13 1.86
C VAL A 21 33.15 -16.59 2.32
N PRO A 22 34.00 -16.07 1.43
CA PRO A 22 35.24 -15.40 1.83
C PRO A 22 34.97 -14.31 2.89
N SER A 23 35.80 -14.23 3.94
CA SER A 23 35.53 -13.34 5.08
C SER A 23 35.55 -11.84 4.70
N ASP A 24 36.23 -11.48 3.62
CA ASP A 24 36.21 -10.15 3.00
C ASP A 24 34.90 -9.83 2.27
N VAL A 25 34.14 -10.86 1.87
CA VAL A 25 32.82 -10.75 1.24
C VAL A 25 31.70 -10.85 2.27
N GLU A 26 31.91 -11.56 3.39
CA GLU A 26 30.92 -11.75 4.45
C GLU A 26 30.39 -10.42 5.01
N GLY A 27 31.27 -9.47 5.32
CA GLY A 27 30.87 -8.15 5.80
C GLY A 27 30.04 -7.38 4.78
N VAL A 28 30.41 -7.42 3.50
CA VAL A 28 29.68 -6.76 2.42
C VAL A 28 28.30 -7.38 2.23
N LEU A 29 28.18 -8.70 2.31
CA LEU A 29 26.88 -9.39 2.24
C LEU A 29 25.99 -9.05 3.42
N ALA A 30 26.54 -8.94 4.63
CA ALA A 30 25.79 -8.54 5.81
C ALA A 30 25.23 -7.11 5.64
N GLU A 31 26.05 -6.16 5.19
CA GLU A 31 25.62 -4.79 4.90
C GLU A 31 24.56 -4.74 3.79
N ALA A 32 24.79 -5.47 2.69
CA ALA A 32 23.83 -5.55 1.58
C ALA A 32 22.51 -6.18 2.02
N GLY A 33 22.55 -7.21 2.86
CA GLY A 33 21.37 -7.86 3.44
C GLY A 33 20.59 -6.94 4.36
N GLY A 34 21.27 -6.15 5.19
CA GLY A 34 20.63 -5.11 6.00
C GLY A 34 19.95 -4.03 5.15
N LEU A 35 20.60 -3.57 4.09
CA LEU A 35 19.97 -2.64 3.14
C LEU A 35 18.76 -3.27 2.44
N ALA A 36 18.86 -4.53 2.03
CA ALA A 36 17.78 -5.26 1.38
C ALA A 36 16.57 -5.41 2.32
N ALA A 37 16.81 -5.77 3.58
CA ALA A 37 15.80 -5.85 4.63
C ALA A 37 15.11 -4.51 4.84
N TRP A 38 15.88 -3.43 5.01
CA TRP A 38 15.33 -2.09 5.19
C TRP A 38 14.48 -1.66 3.99
N VAL A 39 14.95 -1.89 2.76
CA VAL A 39 14.23 -1.52 1.53
C VAL A 39 12.89 -2.24 1.45
N GLU A 40 12.87 -3.55 1.68
CA GLU A 40 11.63 -4.32 1.58
C GLU A 40 10.67 -4.04 2.74
N ALA A 41 11.17 -3.97 3.98
CA ALA A 41 10.34 -3.64 5.13
C ALA A 41 9.72 -2.24 5.01
N ARG A 42 10.41 -1.30 4.36
CA ARG A 42 9.85 0.02 4.06
C ARG A 42 8.85 -0.03 2.91
N LYS A 43 9.17 -0.76 1.83
CA LYS A 43 8.31 -0.97 0.67
C LYS A 43 6.96 -1.57 1.06
N PHE A 44 6.95 -2.58 1.91
CA PHE A 44 5.73 -3.22 2.41
C PHE A 44 5.24 -2.70 3.76
N GLY A 45 5.88 -1.63 4.25
CA GLY A 45 5.58 -1.02 5.54
C GLY A 45 4.43 -0.02 5.48
N ALA A 46 3.99 0.42 6.66
CA ALA A 46 2.80 1.23 6.83
C ALA A 46 2.86 2.57 6.07
N SER A 47 4.06 3.12 5.86
CA SER A 47 4.25 4.38 5.14
C SER A 47 3.93 4.33 3.64
N ILE A 48 3.97 3.15 3.02
CA ILE A 48 3.72 2.97 1.58
C ILE A 48 2.41 2.21 1.38
N GLU A 49 2.29 1.02 1.95
CA GLU A 49 1.15 0.12 1.71
C GLU A 49 0.02 0.32 2.74
N GLY A 50 0.28 1.03 3.84
CA GLY A 50 -0.62 1.02 4.98
C GLY A 50 -0.89 -0.42 5.44
N GLY A 51 -2.15 -0.75 5.72
CA GLY A 51 -2.57 -2.13 5.98
C GLY A 51 -3.03 -2.90 4.74
N ALA A 52 -3.05 -2.28 3.56
CA ALA A 52 -3.79 -2.80 2.41
C ALA A 52 -3.29 -4.18 1.98
N CYS A 53 -1.98 -4.34 1.76
CA CYS A 53 -1.43 -5.55 1.16
C CYS A 53 -1.52 -6.81 2.04
N GLY A 54 -1.76 -6.68 3.35
CA GLY A 54 -1.91 -7.81 4.29
C GLY A 54 -3.33 -8.04 4.81
N SER A 55 -4.20 -7.04 4.67
CA SER A 55 -5.55 -7.05 5.25
C SER A 55 -6.42 -8.22 4.81
N ALA A 56 -6.35 -8.62 3.53
CA ALA A 56 -7.10 -9.76 3.02
C ALA A 56 -6.71 -11.07 3.71
N LEU A 57 -5.40 -11.32 3.87
CA LEU A 57 -4.92 -12.50 4.59
C LEU A 57 -5.32 -12.43 6.07
N LEU A 58 -5.18 -11.27 6.71
CA LEU A 58 -5.57 -11.11 8.11
C LEU A 58 -7.06 -11.34 8.34
N ARG A 59 -7.92 -11.02 7.38
CA ARG A 59 -9.34 -11.33 7.47
C ARG A 59 -9.58 -12.84 7.49
N GLU A 60 -8.91 -13.59 6.64
CA GLU A 60 -9.00 -15.07 6.66
C GLU A 60 -8.46 -15.64 7.98
N VAL A 61 -7.36 -15.07 8.50
CA VAL A 61 -6.81 -15.44 9.81
C VAL A 61 -7.79 -15.12 10.94
N ALA A 62 -8.43 -13.95 10.92
CA ALA A 62 -9.43 -13.55 11.93
C ALA A 62 -10.68 -14.43 11.85
N ALA A 63 -11.14 -14.78 10.64
CA ALA A 63 -12.25 -15.70 10.43
C ALA A 63 -11.93 -17.10 10.97
N ALA A 64 -10.72 -17.61 10.72
CA ALA A 64 -10.26 -18.87 11.30
C ALA A 64 -10.16 -18.79 12.84
N ALA A 65 -9.69 -17.67 13.38
CA ALA A 65 -9.53 -17.50 14.82
C ALA A 65 -10.85 -17.48 15.61
N VAL A 66 -11.97 -17.13 14.96
CA VAL A 66 -13.31 -17.16 15.57
C VAL A 66 -14.07 -18.47 15.32
N ASP A 67 -13.57 -19.34 14.43
CA ASP A 67 -14.23 -20.61 14.09
C ASP A 67 -13.91 -21.69 15.13
N VAL A 68 -14.67 -21.69 16.23
CA VAL A 68 -14.54 -22.64 17.34
C VAL A 68 -14.85 -24.10 16.92
N GLY A 69 -15.42 -24.33 15.73
CA GLY A 69 -15.69 -25.66 15.18
C GLY A 69 -14.75 -26.06 14.04
N GLY A 70 -13.81 -25.19 13.68
CA GLY A 70 -12.86 -25.37 12.58
C GLY A 70 -11.70 -26.31 12.93
N PRO A 71 -10.78 -26.54 11.97
CA PRO A 71 -9.58 -27.32 12.23
C PRO A 71 -8.64 -26.60 13.22
N ASP A 72 -7.94 -27.37 14.06
CA ASP A 72 -7.01 -26.83 15.07
C ASP A 72 -5.83 -26.04 14.47
N LEU A 73 -5.53 -26.23 13.18
CA LEU A 73 -4.41 -25.59 12.48
C LEU A 73 -4.79 -25.21 11.05
N HIS A 74 -4.66 -23.93 10.73
CA HIS A 74 -4.74 -23.39 9.37
C HIS A 74 -3.33 -23.05 8.88
N VAL A 75 -2.96 -23.56 7.70
CA VAL A 75 -1.64 -23.31 7.09
C VAL A 75 -1.79 -22.55 5.79
N PHE A 76 -1.11 -21.41 5.69
CA PHE A 76 -1.04 -20.61 4.49
C PHE A 76 0.41 -20.66 3.96
N SER A 77 0.58 -20.99 2.69
CA SER A 77 1.88 -20.78 2.03
C SER A 77 1.98 -19.31 1.63
N ALA A 78 3.05 -18.66 2.07
CA ALA A 78 3.25 -17.23 1.91
C ALA A 78 4.65 -16.95 1.38
N HIS A 79 4.78 -15.85 0.63
CA HIS A 79 6.07 -15.30 0.27
C HIS A 79 6.51 -14.27 1.31
N TYR A 80 7.80 -13.95 1.30
CA TYR A 80 8.38 -12.93 2.17
C TYR A 80 7.57 -11.60 2.18
N PRO A 81 7.15 -11.03 1.03
CA PRO A 81 6.28 -9.85 1.01
C PRO A 81 4.94 -10.04 1.74
N THR A 82 4.34 -11.21 1.62
CA THR A 82 3.06 -11.53 2.28
C THR A 82 3.19 -11.48 3.79
N MET A 83 4.31 -11.96 4.35
CA MET A 83 4.58 -11.89 5.79
C MET A 83 4.76 -10.44 6.25
N LEU A 84 5.54 -9.63 5.53
CA LEU A 84 5.70 -8.20 5.85
C LEU A 84 4.39 -7.43 5.77
N CYS A 85 3.57 -7.74 4.78
CA CYS A 85 2.24 -7.18 4.62
C CYS A 85 1.31 -7.56 5.78
N ALA A 86 1.31 -8.83 6.21
CA ALA A 86 0.53 -9.27 7.36
C ALA A 86 0.97 -8.58 8.65
N LEU A 87 2.29 -8.47 8.89
CA LEU A 87 2.84 -7.72 10.03
C LEU A 87 2.41 -6.26 10.00
N THR A 88 2.54 -5.61 8.85
CA THR A 88 2.16 -4.20 8.70
C THR A 88 0.66 -4.00 8.91
N ALA A 89 -0.18 -4.91 8.43
CA ALA A 89 -1.62 -4.84 8.59
C ALA A 89 -2.09 -5.07 10.04
N VAL A 90 -1.29 -5.75 10.88
CA VAL A 90 -1.48 -5.75 12.35
C VAL A 90 -0.72 -4.63 13.06
N GLY A 91 -0.19 -3.64 12.34
CA GLY A 91 0.48 -2.47 12.92
C GLY A 91 1.92 -2.70 13.38
N VAL A 92 2.57 -3.78 12.94
CA VAL A 92 4.00 -4.06 13.17
C VAL A 92 4.78 -3.69 11.91
N SER A 93 5.57 -2.62 11.94
CA SER A 93 6.42 -2.25 10.78
C SER A 93 7.60 -1.37 11.20
N VAL A 94 8.64 -1.30 10.35
CA VAL A 94 9.77 -0.35 10.54
C VAL A 94 9.35 1.12 10.59
N SER A 95 8.14 1.44 10.13
CA SER A 95 7.56 2.78 10.14
C SER A 95 6.51 3.02 11.23
N SER A 96 6.31 2.06 12.14
CA SER A 96 5.34 2.20 13.25
C SER A 96 5.76 3.25 14.29
N GLY A 97 7.06 3.58 14.34
CA GLY A 97 7.64 4.43 15.38
C GLY A 97 8.01 3.68 16.65
N GLU A 98 7.83 2.36 16.67
CA GLU A 98 8.00 1.52 17.85
C GLU A 98 9.36 0.84 17.81
N SER A 99 10.15 1.01 18.87
CA SER A 99 11.50 0.41 18.94
C SER A 99 11.45 -1.12 18.91
N ALA A 100 10.35 -1.73 19.33
CA ALA A 100 10.15 -3.18 19.28
C ALA A 100 10.04 -3.73 17.85
N ASP A 101 9.84 -2.87 16.85
CA ASP A 101 9.66 -3.26 15.45
C ASP A 101 10.93 -3.01 14.61
N SER A 102 12.03 -2.51 15.19
CA SER A 102 13.25 -2.14 14.45
C SER A 102 13.91 -3.31 13.73
N TRP A 103 13.81 -4.50 14.32
CA TRP A 103 14.39 -5.74 13.81
C TRP A 103 13.96 -6.07 12.38
N LEU A 104 12.76 -5.64 11.95
CA LEU A 104 12.27 -5.86 10.59
C LEU A 104 13.12 -5.17 9.52
N GLY A 105 13.82 -4.09 9.88
CA GLY A 105 14.69 -3.35 8.98
C GLY A 105 16.16 -3.76 9.08
N GLU A 106 16.51 -4.62 10.03
CA GLU A 106 17.91 -4.98 10.33
C GLU A 106 18.34 -6.25 9.58
N ALA A 107 17.43 -7.21 9.40
CA ALA A 107 17.72 -8.47 8.73
C ALA A 107 16.51 -8.98 7.94
N LEU A 108 16.79 -9.70 6.85
CA LEU A 108 15.74 -10.40 6.10
C LEU A 108 15.19 -11.56 6.93
N LEU A 109 13.88 -11.78 6.80
CA LEU A 109 13.24 -13.00 7.30
C LEU A 109 13.86 -14.19 6.53
N PRO A 110 14.51 -15.14 7.21
CA PRO A 110 15.17 -16.24 6.56
C PRO A 110 14.18 -17.19 5.86
N THR A 111 14.72 -18.04 4.99
CA THR A 111 13.92 -19.08 4.35
C THR A 111 13.39 -20.07 5.39
N GLY A 112 12.10 -20.39 5.29
CA GLY A 112 11.41 -21.23 6.26
C GLY A 112 10.85 -20.47 7.46
N SER A 113 10.95 -19.14 7.48
CA SER A 113 10.26 -18.32 8.46
C SER A 113 8.74 -18.49 8.40
N ALA A 114 8.09 -18.34 9.56
CA ALA A 114 6.65 -18.47 9.69
C ALA A 114 6.09 -17.40 10.64
N LEU A 115 4.85 -16.99 10.40
CA LEU A 115 4.03 -16.26 11.36
C LEU A 115 2.95 -17.20 11.88
N ALA A 116 2.75 -17.20 13.19
CA ALA A 116 1.68 -17.95 13.84
C ALA A 116 0.78 -16.98 14.60
N PHE A 117 -0.52 -17.03 14.30
CA PHE A 117 -1.57 -16.35 15.06
C PHE A 117 -2.23 -17.39 15.93
N GLU A 118 -1.80 -17.47 17.18
CA GLU A 118 -2.27 -18.50 18.10
C GLU A 118 -3.44 -17.98 18.93
N VAL A 119 -4.55 -18.70 18.87
CA VAL A 119 -5.72 -18.46 19.72
C VAL A 119 -5.48 -19.10 21.08
N VAL A 120 -5.33 -18.26 22.10
CA VAL A 120 -5.16 -18.64 23.49
C VAL A 120 -6.54 -18.66 24.15
N PRO A 121 -7.00 -19.81 24.67
CA PRO A 121 -8.31 -19.87 25.31
C PRO A 121 -8.31 -19.07 26.64
N PRO A 122 -9.49 -18.61 27.12
CA PRO A 122 -9.60 -17.75 28.30
C PRO A 122 -8.88 -18.31 29.53
N GLU A 123 -8.97 -19.62 29.77
CA GLU A 123 -8.32 -20.29 30.90
C GLU A 123 -6.79 -20.24 30.84
N ALA A 124 -6.21 -20.21 29.64
CA ALA A 124 -4.78 -20.10 29.41
C ALA A 124 -4.31 -18.64 29.31
N ALA A 125 -5.21 -17.72 28.98
CA ALA A 125 -4.96 -16.27 28.98
C ALA A 125 -4.92 -15.68 30.40
N GLY A 126 -5.23 -16.48 31.43
CA GLY A 126 -5.13 -16.13 32.85
C GLY A 126 -6.49 -16.04 33.53
N ALA A 127 -6.52 -16.25 34.85
CA ALA A 127 -7.75 -16.43 35.64
C ALA A 127 -8.76 -15.26 35.61
N ALA A 128 -8.43 -14.13 34.96
CA ALA A 128 -9.29 -12.96 34.81
C ALA A 128 -9.72 -12.69 33.35
N ALA A 129 -9.25 -13.47 32.37
CA ALA A 129 -9.61 -13.28 30.98
C ALA A 129 -11.06 -13.75 30.74
N ALA A 130 -11.92 -12.82 30.31
CA ALA A 130 -13.32 -13.11 30.02
C ALA A 130 -13.53 -13.74 28.63
N SER A 131 -12.52 -13.68 27.76
CA SER A 131 -12.56 -14.12 26.36
C SER A 131 -11.23 -14.73 25.93
N ALA A 132 -11.25 -15.45 24.81
CA ALA A 132 -10.03 -15.91 24.16
C ALA A 132 -9.18 -14.71 23.71
N ALA A 133 -7.88 -14.94 23.54
CA ALA A 133 -6.93 -13.95 23.06
C ALA A 133 -6.16 -14.49 21.85
N VAL A 134 -5.56 -13.60 21.07
CA VAL A 134 -4.66 -13.92 19.96
C VAL A 134 -3.28 -13.42 20.32
N ARG A 135 -2.25 -14.26 20.15
CA ARG A 135 -0.86 -13.84 20.20
C ARG A 135 -0.18 -14.09 18.86
N LEU A 136 0.72 -13.19 18.49
CA LEU A 136 1.49 -13.30 17.26
C LEU A 136 2.89 -13.83 17.58
N LEU A 137 3.25 -14.94 16.97
CA LEU A 137 4.60 -15.49 17.05
C LEU A 137 5.28 -15.45 15.67
N TYR A 138 6.59 -15.31 15.70
CA TYR A 138 7.46 -15.33 14.54
C TYR A 138 8.53 -16.41 14.73
N TRP A 139 8.65 -17.28 13.73
CA TRP A 139 9.74 -18.25 13.63
C TRP A 139 10.83 -17.69 12.73
N ASP A 140 12.04 -17.54 13.27
CA ASP A 140 13.20 -17.02 12.53
C ASP A 140 14.07 -18.12 11.89
N GLY A 141 13.55 -19.33 11.75
CA GLY A 141 14.34 -20.49 11.30
C GLY A 141 15.00 -21.27 12.44
N SER A 142 15.09 -20.70 13.64
CA SER A 142 15.76 -21.33 14.79
C SER A 142 14.95 -21.30 16.09
N GLU A 143 14.21 -20.22 16.34
CA GLU A 143 13.41 -20.05 17.56
C GLU A 143 12.10 -19.31 17.29
N TRP A 144 11.12 -19.56 18.16
CA TRP A 144 9.85 -18.82 18.18
C TRP A 144 10.00 -17.58 19.07
N ARG A 145 9.64 -16.43 18.52
CA ARG A 145 9.65 -15.15 19.22
C ARG A 145 8.24 -14.57 19.25
N LEU A 146 7.88 -13.99 20.38
CA LEU A 146 6.61 -13.29 20.53
C LEU A 146 6.71 -11.88 19.95
N ILE A 147 5.78 -11.51 19.08
CA ILE A 147 5.72 -10.19 18.45
C ILE A 147 4.58 -9.39 19.10
N PRO A 148 4.88 -8.28 19.81
CA PRO A 148 3.85 -7.44 20.41
C PRO A 148 3.03 -6.72 19.33
N VAL A 149 1.74 -7.04 19.24
CA VAL A 149 0.78 -6.33 18.39
C VAL A 149 0.21 -5.11 19.13
N PRO A 150 -0.25 -4.05 18.44
CA PRO A 150 -0.74 -2.82 19.09
C PRO A 150 -1.77 -3.06 20.19
N CYS A 151 -2.72 -3.97 19.97
CA CYS A 151 -3.74 -4.30 20.98
C CYS A 151 -3.23 -5.11 22.17
N SER A 152 -2.02 -5.68 22.12
CA SER A 152 -1.36 -6.32 23.27
C SER A 152 -0.39 -5.38 24.02
N ARG A 153 -0.03 -4.22 23.45
CA ARG A 153 0.96 -3.29 24.05
C ARG A 153 0.45 -2.62 25.32
N SER A 154 -0.86 -2.43 25.46
CA SER A 154 -1.48 -1.91 26.68
C SER A 154 -1.52 -2.93 27.83
N GLU A 155 -1.43 -4.22 27.52
CA GLU A 155 -1.53 -5.33 28.48
C GLU A 155 -0.23 -6.14 28.53
N ALA A 156 0.84 -5.48 29.01
CA ALA A 156 2.20 -6.01 29.05
C ALA A 156 2.40 -7.36 29.77
N ARG A 157 1.40 -7.86 30.51
CA ARG A 157 1.51 -9.14 31.24
C ARG A 157 1.28 -10.37 30.40
N LEU A 158 0.53 -10.27 29.30
CA LEU A 158 0.12 -11.44 28.51
C LEU A 158 0.65 -11.39 27.07
N ALA A 159 1.03 -10.21 26.58
CA ALA A 159 1.50 -10.00 25.20
C ALA A 159 0.59 -10.72 24.17
N SER A 160 -0.70 -10.74 24.50
CA SER A 160 -1.81 -11.25 23.73
C SER A 160 -2.86 -10.16 23.62
N CYS A 161 -3.66 -10.24 22.57
CA CYS A 161 -4.72 -9.30 22.26
C CYS A 161 -6.06 -10.00 22.46
N PRO A 162 -7.02 -9.43 23.20
CA PRO A 162 -8.36 -10.01 23.25
C PRO A 162 -8.90 -10.30 21.84
N LEU A 163 -9.49 -11.48 21.61
CA LEU A 163 -9.88 -11.92 20.28
C LEU A 163 -10.83 -10.93 19.59
N ASP A 164 -11.75 -10.32 20.34
CA ASP A 164 -12.65 -9.29 19.85
C ASP A 164 -11.92 -7.99 19.47
N ALA A 165 -10.87 -7.63 20.21
CA ALA A 165 -10.02 -6.50 19.86
C ALA A 165 -9.18 -6.79 18.61
N PHE A 166 -8.68 -8.03 18.45
CA PHE A 166 -7.96 -8.46 17.26
C PHE A 166 -8.86 -8.42 16.01
N VAL A 167 -10.06 -9.01 16.08
CA VAL A 167 -11.02 -9.01 14.97
C VAL A 167 -11.38 -7.58 14.57
N ARG A 168 -11.71 -6.73 15.56
CA ARG A 168 -12.01 -5.30 15.31
C ARG A 168 -10.83 -4.57 14.68
N HIS A 169 -9.60 -4.87 15.12
CA HIS A 169 -8.40 -4.29 14.53
C HIS A 169 -8.24 -4.69 13.06
N VAL A 170 -8.45 -5.97 12.74
CA VAL A 170 -8.40 -6.47 11.35
C VAL A 170 -9.47 -5.80 10.49
N GLU A 171 -10.70 -5.66 11.00
CA GLU A 171 -11.81 -5.03 10.28
C GLU A 171 -11.52 -3.57 9.91
N VAL A 172 -10.95 -2.78 10.83
CA VAL A 172 -10.61 -1.37 10.55
C VAL A 172 -9.38 -1.22 9.66
N SER A 173 -8.53 -2.25 9.57
CA SER A 173 -7.35 -2.29 8.70
C SER A 173 -7.68 -2.67 7.25
N LEU A 174 -8.92 -3.11 6.96
CA LEU A 174 -9.34 -3.43 5.58
C LEU A 174 -9.44 -2.14 4.75
N PRO A 175 -8.77 -2.07 3.59
CA PRO A 175 -8.98 -0.97 2.66
C PRO A 175 -10.45 -1.02 2.20
N ASP A 176 -11.08 0.15 2.10
CA ASP A 176 -12.36 0.24 1.43
C ASP A 176 -12.22 -0.21 -0.04
N GLY A 177 -13.33 -0.62 -0.66
CA GLY A 177 -13.30 -1.16 -2.03
C GLY A 177 -12.66 -0.20 -3.04
N ALA A 178 -12.76 1.12 -2.80
CA ALA A 178 -12.16 2.13 -3.64
C ALA A 178 -10.64 2.23 -3.45
N ALA A 179 -10.14 2.10 -2.22
CA ALA A 179 -8.72 2.05 -1.88
C ALA A 179 -8.06 0.81 -2.47
N TRP A 180 -8.74 -0.35 -2.41
CA TRP A 180 -8.26 -1.58 -3.04
C TRP A 180 -8.15 -1.43 -4.57
N CYS A 181 -9.17 -0.86 -5.21
CA CYS A 181 -9.13 -0.64 -6.65
C CYS A 181 -8.05 0.33 -7.10
N ARG A 182 -7.83 1.42 -6.35
CA ARG A 182 -6.72 2.33 -6.60
C ARG A 182 -5.36 1.64 -6.44
N ALA A 183 -5.20 0.80 -5.41
CA ALA A 183 -3.95 0.07 -5.17
C ALA A 183 -3.62 -0.92 -6.30
N CYS A 184 -4.62 -1.54 -6.91
CA CYS A 184 -4.44 -2.45 -8.05
C CYS A 184 -4.36 -1.75 -9.42
N ASP A 185 -4.33 -0.41 -9.46
CA ASP A 185 -4.48 0.39 -10.70
C ASP A 185 -5.63 -0.11 -11.57
N ASN A 186 -6.73 -0.47 -10.91
CA ASN A 186 -7.86 -1.13 -11.50
C ASN A 186 -9.10 -0.24 -11.36
N ASP A 187 -9.37 0.54 -12.40
CA ASP A 187 -10.52 1.45 -12.46
C ASP A 187 -11.87 0.72 -12.44
N SER A 188 -11.88 -0.62 -12.50
CA SER A 188 -13.07 -1.44 -12.48
C SER A 188 -13.22 -2.16 -11.15
N LEU A 189 -14.11 -1.63 -10.29
CA LEU A 189 -14.59 -2.31 -9.07
C LEU A 189 -14.98 -3.77 -9.32
N ALA A 190 -15.57 -4.07 -10.48
CA ALA A 190 -15.94 -5.43 -10.86
C ALA A 190 -14.72 -6.37 -11.04
N ARG A 191 -13.55 -5.85 -11.41
CA ARG A 191 -12.30 -6.61 -11.56
C ARG A 191 -11.49 -6.66 -10.27
N CYS A 192 -11.64 -5.70 -9.37
CA CYS A 192 -11.04 -5.74 -8.03
C CYS A 192 -11.69 -6.80 -7.12
N ARG A 193 -12.86 -7.32 -7.49
CA ARG A 193 -13.71 -8.27 -6.73
C ARG A 193 -13.12 -9.67 -6.51
N LEU A 194 -11.89 -9.94 -6.95
CA LEU A 194 -11.29 -11.28 -6.83
C LEU A 194 -10.90 -11.71 -5.41
N ALA A 195 -11.11 -10.88 -4.37
CA ALA A 195 -10.77 -11.23 -2.99
C ALA A 195 -11.94 -11.14 -1.98
N ALA A 196 -13.19 -10.91 -2.41
CA ALA A 196 -14.35 -10.96 -1.51
C ALA A 196 -15.22 -12.16 -1.85
N PHE A 197 -15.15 -13.21 -1.03
CA PHE A 197 -15.98 -14.42 -1.13
C PHE A 197 -17.43 -14.21 -0.66
N GLU A 198 -17.93 -12.97 -0.56
CA GLU A 198 -19.34 -12.71 -0.28
C GLU A 198 -19.98 -11.71 -1.25
N ALA A 199 -21.21 -12.07 -1.64
CA ALA A 199 -22.02 -11.37 -2.62
C ALA A 199 -22.57 -10.05 -2.04
N ILE A 200 -21.85 -8.95 -2.22
CA ILE A 200 -22.40 -7.60 -2.02
C ILE A 200 -23.26 -7.23 -3.23
N THR A 201 -24.50 -6.82 -2.96
CA THR A 201 -25.51 -6.43 -3.95
C THR A 201 -25.07 -5.19 -4.74
N THR A 202 -25.40 -5.15 -6.03
CA THR A 202 -24.90 -4.19 -7.05
C THR A 202 -25.28 -2.70 -6.82
N GLN A 203 -25.87 -2.35 -5.68
CA GLN A 203 -26.53 -1.05 -5.49
C GLN A 203 -25.58 0.07 -5.07
N GLU A 204 -24.49 -0.23 -4.35
CA GLU A 204 -23.56 0.81 -3.86
C GLU A 204 -22.62 1.34 -4.94
N CYS A 205 -22.15 0.51 -5.88
CA CYS A 205 -21.25 0.95 -6.96
C CYS A 205 -21.93 1.90 -7.99
N ALA A 206 -23.26 1.91 -8.07
CA ALA A 206 -23.98 2.80 -8.99
C ALA A 206 -23.99 4.26 -8.52
N ALA A 207 -23.89 4.49 -7.20
CA ALA A 207 -23.91 5.84 -6.63
C ALA A 207 -22.63 6.63 -6.97
N ASP A 208 -21.46 5.99 -6.92
CA ASP A 208 -20.17 6.64 -7.22
C ASP A 208 -19.96 6.91 -8.72
N ALA A 209 -20.44 6.01 -9.58
CA ALA A 209 -20.44 6.23 -11.03
C ALA A 209 -21.38 7.40 -11.42
N ALA A 210 -22.53 7.53 -10.75
CA ALA A 210 -23.44 8.66 -10.98
C ALA A 210 -22.85 9.98 -10.48
N ALA A 211 -22.15 9.98 -9.34
CA ALA A 211 -21.49 11.17 -8.79
C ALA A 211 -20.37 11.68 -9.71
N SER A 212 -19.51 10.78 -10.21
CA SER A 212 -18.43 11.13 -11.14
C SER A 212 -18.96 11.64 -12.49
N ALA A 213 -20.03 11.04 -13.02
CA ALA A 213 -20.70 11.53 -14.22
C ALA A 213 -21.31 12.94 -14.01
N ALA A 214 -21.92 13.20 -12.85
CA ALA A 214 -22.49 14.51 -12.54
C ALA A 214 -21.42 15.61 -12.49
N VAL A 215 -20.25 15.33 -11.90
CA VAL A 215 -19.12 16.28 -11.86
C VAL A 215 -18.61 16.57 -13.28
N ALA A 216 -18.46 15.54 -14.13
CA ALA A 216 -18.03 15.73 -15.51
C ALA A 216 -19.00 16.60 -16.32
N VAL A 217 -20.31 16.40 -16.14
CA VAL A 217 -21.36 17.20 -16.80
C VAL A 217 -21.31 18.66 -16.33
N ILE A 218 -21.14 18.92 -15.03
CA ILE A 218 -21.03 20.28 -14.47
C ILE A 218 -19.79 21.01 -15.02
N CYS A 219 -18.65 20.33 -15.12
CA CYS A 219 -17.44 20.89 -15.72
C CYS A 219 -17.64 21.24 -17.20
N LEU A 220 -18.26 20.35 -17.98
CA LEU A 220 -18.57 20.57 -19.40
C LEU A 220 -19.51 21.76 -19.60
N LEU A 221 -20.58 21.85 -18.80
CA LEU A 221 -21.51 22.99 -18.84
C LEU A 221 -20.82 24.31 -18.49
N SER A 222 -19.91 24.30 -17.51
CA SER A 222 -19.14 25.49 -17.11
C SER A 222 -18.22 25.99 -18.23
N ILE A 223 -17.54 25.07 -18.94
CA ILE A 223 -16.69 25.39 -20.09
C ILE A 223 -17.52 25.98 -21.24
N LEU A 224 -18.68 25.37 -21.53
CA LEU A 224 -19.57 25.84 -22.60
C LEU A 224 -20.14 27.23 -22.29
N LEU A 225 -20.54 27.49 -21.05
CA LEU A 225 -21.00 28.80 -20.60
C LEU A 225 -19.90 29.86 -20.71
N PHE A 226 -18.68 29.53 -20.29
CA PHE A 226 -17.55 30.44 -20.41
C PHE A 226 -17.21 30.75 -21.87
N GLY A 227 -17.19 29.73 -22.75
CA GLY A 227 -16.98 29.89 -24.18
C GLY A 227 -18.06 30.77 -24.83
N ALA A 228 -19.33 30.56 -24.47
CA ALA A 228 -20.44 31.39 -24.97
C ALA A 228 -20.28 32.86 -24.55
N CYS A 229 -19.91 33.13 -23.29
CA CYS A 229 -19.65 34.49 -22.81
C CYS A 229 -18.51 35.18 -23.57
N LEU A 230 -17.42 34.45 -23.90
CA LEU A 230 -16.32 34.98 -24.70
C LEU A 230 -16.76 35.34 -26.12
N VAL A 231 -17.54 34.48 -26.77
CA VAL A 231 -18.07 34.73 -28.13
C VAL A 231 -19.00 35.94 -28.13
N ILE A 232 -19.91 36.04 -27.17
CA ILE A 232 -20.81 37.19 -27.02
C ILE A 232 -20.00 38.48 -26.79
N GLY A 233 -18.99 38.44 -25.91
CA GLY A 233 -18.10 39.58 -25.67
C GLY A 233 -17.33 40.02 -26.93
N TRP A 234 -16.86 39.06 -27.73
CA TRP A 234 -16.18 39.33 -28.99
C TRP A 234 -17.13 39.94 -30.03
N LEU A 235 -18.36 39.43 -30.17
CA LEU A 235 -19.37 39.99 -31.08
C LEU A 235 -19.74 41.43 -30.70
N ILE A 236 -19.93 41.72 -29.41
CA ILE A 236 -20.24 43.08 -28.92
C ILE A 236 -19.08 44.04 -29.22
N ARG A 237 -17.82 43.61 -29.03
CA ARG A 237 -16.64 44.42 -29.40
C ARG A 237 -16.56 44.67 -30.89
N SER A 238 -16.79 43.64 -31.70
CA SER A 238 -16.69 43.73 -33.17
C SER A 238 -17.78 44.63 -33.76
N ALA A 239 -18.98 44.61 -33.20
CA ALA A 239 -20.08 45.51 -33.61
C ALA A 239 -19.81 46.99 -33.28
N LYS A 240 -18.99 47.27 -32.25
CA LYS A 240 -18.60 48.63 -31.85
C LYS A 240 -17.33 49.13 -32.53
N ALA A 241 -16.66 48.32 -33.35
CA ALA A 241 -15.48 48.76 -34.08
C ALA A 241 -15.89 49.89 -35.04
N PRO A 242 -15.43 51.14 -34.82
CA PRO A 242 -15.73 52.23 -35.73
C PRO A 242 -15.20 51.84 -37.10
N ARG A 243 -16.03 51.99 -38.16
CA ARG A 243 -15.62 51.82 -39.55
C ARG A 243 -14.46 52.78 -39.81
N GLN A 244 -13.23 52.31 -39.61
CA GLN A 244 -12.05 53.09 -39.93
C GLN A 244 -12.09 53.32 -41.43
N GLY A 245 -12.20 54.61 -41.78
CA GLY A 245 -12.21 55.08 -43.15
C GLY A 245 -11.04 54.48 -43.91
N ARG A 246 -11.36 54.05 -45.13
CA ARG A 246 -10.45 53.52 -46.15
C ARG A 246 -9.16 54.33 -46.16
N ALA A 247 -8.10 53.78 -45.56
CA ALA A 247 -6.79 54.44 -45.54
C ALA A 247 -6.19 54.41 -46.95
N VAL A 248 -5.84 55.60 -47.45
CA VAL A 248 -5.12 55.82 -48.69
C VAL A 248 -3.72 55.24 -48.55
N VAL A 249 -3.35 54.35 -49.47
CA VAL A 249 -2.03 53.72 -49.54
C VAL A 249 -1.00 54.76 -49.99
N SER A 250 -0.25 55.32 -49.04
CA SER A 250 0.99 56.05 -49.36
C SER A 250 2.15 55.07 -49.40
N ARG A 251 2.67 54.85 -50.61
CA ARG A 251 3.90 54.11 -50.91
C ARG A 251 5.08 54.89 -50.33
N MET A 252 5.78 54.35 -49.33
CA MET A 252 7.10 54.82 -48.93
C MET A 252 8.16 53.82 -49.39
N THR A 253 9.03 54.30 -50.27
CA THR A 253 10.27 53.67 -50.72
C THR A 253 11.31 53.69 -49.61
N PHE A 254 11.98 52.56 -49.37
CA PHE A 254 13.16 52.47 -48.50
C PHE A 254 14.44 52.80 -49.30
N PRO A 255 15.33 53.67 -48.79
CA PRO A 255 16.70 53.72 -49.27
C PRO A 255 17.54 52.62 -48.62
N GLY A 256 18.30 51.92 -49.45
CA GLY A 256 19.26 50.91 -49.03
C GLY A 256 20.56 51.51 -48.49
N SER A 257 21.17 50.76 -47.58
CA SER A 257 22.57 50.81 -47.17
C SER A 257 22.75 49.54 -46.33
N GLY A 258 23.52 48.50 -46.68
CA GLY A 258 24.77 48.47 -47.43
C GLY A 258 25.91 48.23 -46.44
N LEU A 259 26.58 47.07 -46.56
CA LEU A 259 28.01 46.79 -46.26
C LEU A 259 28.46 46.96 -44.77
N GLN A 260 29.26 46.12 -44.10
CA GLN A 260 30.41 45.22 -44.38
C GLN A 260 30.42 44.15 -43.24
N ALA A 261 30.77 42.88 -43.40
CA ALA A 261 32.03 42.26 -43.83
C ALA A 261 33.24 42.58 -42.92
N ALA A 262 33.42 41.78 -41.87
CA ALA A 262 34.70 41.30 -41.36
C ALA A 262 34.47 39.98 -40.61
#